data_AF-A0AAV7HC02-F1
#
_entry.id   AF-A0AAV7HC02-F1
#
_cell.length_a   1.000
_cell.length_b   1.000
_cell.length_c   1.000
_cell.angle_alpha   90.00
_cell.angle_beta   90.00
_cell.angle_gamma   90.00
#
_symmetry.space_group_name_H-M   'P 1'
#
loop_
_entity.id
_entity.type
_entity.pdbx_description
1 polymer ?
#
loop_
_entity_poly.entity_id
_entity_poly.type
_entity_poly.pdbx_seq_one_letter_code
_entity_poly.pdbx_strand_id
1 'polypeptide(L)'
;MALFLRRIPRVAVPLGFRNAFEEIPNSYRGRRIPLGAVAAVSGAAAFCFFSPMVAYLDSQNKEDSEKVALNPEKWLEFKLQETARVSHNTNLYRFSFDPTAKLGLDVASCIITRAAIGEESEGRKKYVIRPYTPISDPESKGYFDLLIKVYPEGKMSQHFAQLKPGDVLEVKGPIEKLRYSPNMKKKLGMVAGGTGITPMVQVSLLYANVSPDDVLLKAELDRLAASYPNFKVFYTVDKPSKSWRGGAGFISSDMILKGLPGPSEDTLILVCGPPGLMNHISGDKAKDRSQGELSGLLKDLGYTEEMVYKMHILRIYIKINIGYSDFSKLAIQLAVKFGDNKYTAIFCFLQTFVFFLVSSFSFASIIYSCAKRESNNLQVEKVEEYSKNL
;
A
#
# COMPACT_ATOMS: atom_id res chain seq x y z
N MET A 1 -1.52 -3.36 38.42
CA MET A 1 -1.85 -2.00 37.91
C MET A 1 -1.11 -0.86 38.65
N ALA A 2 0.03 -1.13 39.31
CA ALA A 2 0.77 -0.12 40.10
C ALA A 2 2.27 -0.03 39.77
N LEU A 3 2.74 -0.66 38.68
CA LEU A 3 4.16 -0.71 38.32
C LEU A 3 4.45 -0.26 36.88
N PHE A 4 3.57 0.55 36.28
CA PHE A 4 3.74 1.07 34.91
C PHE A 4 3.93 2.59 34.82
N LEU A 5 3.96 3.32 35.95
CA LEU A 5 4.06 4.79 35.97
C LEU A 5 5.43 5.34 36.44
N ARG A 6 6.51 4.53 36.40
CA ARG A 6 7.84 4.98 36.87
C ARG A 6 8.81 5.44 35.78
N ARG A 7 8.37 5.63 34.54
CA ARG A 7 9.18 6.24 33.47
C ARG A 7 8.36 7.23 32.66
N ILE A 8 8.16 8.41 33.23
CA ILE A 8 7.90 9.63 32.46
C ILE A 8 9.07 10.57 32.75
N PRO A 9 9.81 11.04 31.74
CA PRO A 9 10.87 12.04 31.96
C PRO A 9 10.23 13.32 32.51
N ARG A 10 10.93 13.98 33.45
CA ARG A 10 10.54 15.28 34.01
C ARG A 10 10.46 16.31 32.87
N VAL A 11 9.26 16.51 32.33
CA VAL A 11 8.96 17.68 31.51
C VAL A 11 8.86 18.86 32.47
N ALA A 12 9.68 19.88 32.22
CA ALA A 12 9.77 21.07 33.04
C ALA A 12 8.38 21.72 33.21
N VAL A 13 7.94 21.84 34.45
CA VAL A 13 6.74 22.61 34.80
C VAL A 13 7.05 24.09 34.54
N PRO A 14 6.19 24.85 33.83
CA PRO A 14 6.40 26.27 33.61
C PRO A 14 6.48 27.01 34.95
N LEU A 15 7.38 28.00 35.04
CA LEU A 15 7.74 28.80 36.22
C LEU A 15 6.59 29.60 36.89
N GLY A 16 5.33 29.42 36.49
CA GLY A 16 4.16 30.13 37.04
C GLY A 16 3.56 29.51 38.31
N PHE A 17 4.03 28.34 38.76
CA PHE A 17 3.39 27.59 39.87
C PHE A 17 3.97 27.86 41.26
N ARG A 18 4.89 28.82 41.42
CA ARG A 18 5.49 29.15 42.72
C ARG A 18 4.74 30.20 43.54
N ASN A 19 3.86 30.99 42.91
CA ASN A 19 3.20 32.13 43.57
C ASN A 19 1.74 31.86 44.01
N ALA A 20 1.23 30.64 43.83
CA ALA A 20 -0.14 30.28 44.21
C ALA A 20 -0.25 29.63 45.61
N PHE A 21 0.85 29.60 46.39
CA PHE A 21 0.90 29.03 47.74
C PHE A 21 1.46 30.01 48.80
N GLU A 22 1.36 31.31 48.55
CA GLU A 22 1.58 32.34 49.57
C GLU A 22 0.35 33.25 49.62
N GLU A 23 -0.68 32.81 50.34
CA GLU A 23 -1.60 33.63 51.13
C GLU A 23 -2.76 32.75 51.62
N ILE A 24 -2.57 32.11 52.78
CA ILE A 24 -3.70 31.66 53.60
C ILE A 24 -3.69 32.52 54.86
N PRO A 25 -4.69 33.39 55.07
CA PRO A 25 -4.75 34.23 56.27
C PRO A 25 -4.87 33.36 57.53
N ASN A 26 -4.22 33.82 58.59
CA ASN A 26 -3.92 33.09 59.83
C ASN A 26 -5.15 32.89 60.76
N SER A 27 -6.35 32.67 60.21
CA SER A 27 -7.61 32.67 60.97
C SER A 27 -8.46 31.41 60.80
N TYR A 28 -7.90 30.20 60.92
CA TYR A 28 -8.71 28.97 61.13
C TYR A 28 -7.94 27.93 61.97
N ARG A 29 -7.56 28.30 63.19
CA ARG A 29 -7.14 27.34 64.22
C ARG A 29 -8.41 26.78 64.89
N GLY A 30 -8.94 25.66 64.41
CA GLY A 30 -9.97 24.91 65.17
C GLY A 30 -11.06 24.13 64.43
N ARG A 31 -10.96 23.82 63.13
CA ARG A 31 -11.97 22.98 62.46
C ARG A 31 -11.34 21.81 61.70
N ARG A 32 -11.64 20.58 62.13
CA ARG A 32 -11.26 19.35 61.42
C ARG A 32 -12.07 19.29 60.12
N ILE A 33 -11.45 19.61 58.98
CA ILE A 33 -12.05 19.37 57.68
C ILE A 33 -11.98 17.86 57.41
N PRO A 34 -13.10 17.16 57.18
CA PRO A 34 -13.06 15.73 56.89
C PRO A 34 -12.30 15.49 55.58
N LEU A 35 -11.36 14.54 55.57
CA LEU A 35 -10.51 14.21 54.42
C LEU A 35 -11.30 14.04 53.10
N GLY A 36 -12.54 13.55 53.18
CA GLY A 36 -13.42 13.39 52.03
C GLY A 36 -13.81 14.70 51.32
N ALA A 37 -13.90 15.82 52.04
CA ALA A 37 -14.22 17.12 51.44
C ALA A 37 -13.06 17.67 50.61
N VAL A 38 -11.82 17.49 51.07
CA VAL A 38 -10.62 17.88 50.32
C VAL A 38 -10.44 17.00 49.07
N ALA A 39 -10.72 15.70 49.17
CA ALA A 39 -10.70 14.77 48.04
C ALA A 39 -11.78 15.10 46.98
N ALA A 40 -12.97 15.49 47.41
CA ALA A 40 -14.06 15.86 46.49
C ALA A 40 -13.77 17.17 45.74
N VAL A 41 -13.25 18.20 46.43
CA VAL A 41 -12.90 19.48 45.80
C VAL A 41 -11.71 19.33 44.84
N SER A 42 -10.70 18.54 45.20
CA SER A 42 -9.56 18.25 44.31
C SER A 42 -9.96 17.41 43.09
N GLY A 43 -10.86 16.42 43.27
CA GLY A 43 -11.42 15.65 42.17
C GLY A 43 -12.29 16.49 41.22
N ALA A 44 -13.13 17.37 41.76
CA ALA A 44 -13.97 18.27 40.96
C ALA A 44 -13.14 19.33 40.21
N ALA A 45 -12.13 19.93 40.86
CA ALA A 45 -11.23 20.87 40.21
C ALA A 45 -10.43 20.17 39.10
N ALA A 46 -9.86 19.00 39.35
CA ALA A 46 -9.18 18.21 38.32
C ALA A 46 -10.12 17.88 37.15
N PHE A 47 -11.35 17.44 37.42
CA PHE A 47 -12.32 17.14 36.37
C PHE A 47 -12.68 18.39 35.54
N CYS A 48 -12.90 19.55 36.19
CA CYS A 48 -13.19 20.80 35.49
C CYS A 48 -12.01 21.35 34.67
N PHE A 49 -10.76 21.07 35.08
CA PHE A 49 -9.58 21.48 34.31
C PHE A 49 -9.21 20.48 33.20
N PHE A 50 -9.31 19.18 33.47
CA PHE A 50 -8.95 18.15 32.49
C PHE A 50 -10.05 17.88 31.47
N SER A 51 -11.34 18.04 31.80
CA SER A 51 -12.45 17.77 30.87
C SER A 51 -12.44 18.68 29.63
N PRO A 52 -12.27 20.01 29.74
CA PRO A 52 -12.14 20.89 28.57
C PRO A 52 -10.86 20.62 27.78
N MET A 53 -9.76 20.26 28.45
CA MET A 53 -8.51 19.94 27.77
C MET A 53 -8.58 18.59 27.02
N VAL A 54 -9.24 17.58 27.58
CA VAL A 54 -9.51 16.31 26.90
C VAL A 54 -10.50 16.53 25.74
N ALA A 55 -11.52 17.36 25.91
CA ALA A 55 -12.44 17.72 24.84
C ALA A 55 -11.74 18.51 23.71
N TYR A 56 -10.82 19.40 24.05
CA TYR A 56 -9.99 20.14 23.10
C TYR A 56 -8.98 19.23 22.38
N LEU A 57 -8.37 18.28 23.08
CA LEU A 57 -7.49 17.28 22.47
C LEU A 57 -8.28 16.30 21.58
N ASP A 58 -9.52 15.95 21.94
CA ASP A 58 -10.42 15.15 21.10
C ASP A 58 -10.91 15.96 19.88
N SER A 59 -11.12 17.27 20.02
CA SER A 59 -11.49 18.14 18.89
C SER A 59 -10.32 18.35 17.92
N GLN A 60 -9.10 18.53 18.43
CA GLN A 60 -7.87 18.61 17.61
C GLN A 60 -7.61 17.28 16.88
N ASN A 61 -7.81 16.13 17.54
CA ASN A 61 -7.69 14.81 16.89
C ASN A 61 -8.76 14.56 15.81
N LYS A 62 -9.94 15.18 15.90
CA LYS A 62 -11.00 15.07 14.88
C LYS A 62 -10.69 15.90 13.63
N GLU A 63 -10.08 17.08 13.77
CA GLU A 63 -9.65 17.93 12.65
C GLU A 63 -8.44 17.38 11.89
N ASP A 64 -7.59 16.55 12.55
CA ASP A 64 -6.42 15.90 11.93
C ASP A 64 -6.70 14.50 11.32
N SER A 65 -7.95 14.06 11.28
CA SER A 65 -8.27 12.79 10.61
C SER A 65 -8.15 12.94 9.10
N GLU A 66 -7.12 12.31 8.51
CA GLU A 66 -6.89 12.35 7.06
C GLU A 66 -8.15 11.99 6.28
N LYS A 67 -8.53 12.84 5.33
CA LYS A 67 -9.71 12.64 4.47
C LYS A 67 -9.58 11.33 3.68
N VAL A 68 -10.56 10.44 3.84
CA VAL A 68 -10.64 9.15 3.13
C VAL A 68 -11.78 9.14 2.12
N ALA A 69 -11.54 8.50 0.97
CA ALA A 69 -12.50 8.46 -0.14
C ALA A 69 -13.51 7.30 -0.05
N LEU A 70 -13.12 6.17 0.54
CA LEU A 70 -13.98 4.99 0.66
C LEU A 70 -14.99 5.11 1.81
N ASN A 71 -16.14 4.46 1.65
CA ASN A 71 -17.15 4.30 2.69
C ASN A 71 -17.63 2.83 2.77
N PRO A 72 -17.58 2.16 3.94
CA PRO A 72 -17.87 0.73 4.04
C PRO A 72 -19.36 0.40 3.95
N GLU A 73 -20.22 1.39 4.19
CA GLU A 73 -21.68 1.24 4.23
C GLU A 73 -22.34 1.65 2.92
N LYS A 74 -21.77 2.64 2.22
CA LYS A 74 -22.37 3.27 1.04
C LYS A 74 -21.62 2.95 -0.24
N TRP A 75 -22.38 2.82 -1.33
CA TRP A 75 -21.82 2.80 -2.68
C TRP A 75 -21.50 4.23 -3.09
N LEU A 76 -20.27 4.46 -3.54
CA LEU A 76 -19.79 5.74 -4.03
C LEU A 76 -19.34 5.58 -5.48
N GLU A 77 -19.56 6.62 -6.27
CA GLU A 77 -19.15 6.64 -7.68
C GLU A 77 -17.75 7.21 -7.82
N PHE A 78 -16.90 6.49 -8.55
CA PHE A 78 -15.56 6.93 -8.89
C PHE A 78 -15.43 7.03 -10.40
N LYS A 79 -14.94 8.18 -10.86
CA LYS A 79 -14.83 8.46 -12.29
C LYS A 79 -13.57 7.83 -12.87
N LEU A 80 -13.71 7.11 -13.97
CA LEU A 80 -12.60 6.60 -14.75
C LEU A 80 -11.89 7.77 -15.43
N GLN A 81 -10.62 7.96 -15.10
CA GLN A 81 -9.78 9.01 -15.65
C GLN A 81 -9.07 8.53 -16.92
N GLU A 82 -8.44 7.36 -16.88
CA GLU A 82 -7.66 6.83 -18.00
C GLU A 82 -7.55 5.29 -17.93
N THR A 83 -7.22 4.69 -19.07
CA THR A 83 -6.90 3.26 -19.19
C THR A 83 -5.58 3.06 -19.92
N ALA A 84 -4.84 2.02 -19.54
CA ALA A 84 -3.59 1.65 -20.22
C ALA A 84 -3.51 0.14 -20.43
N ARG A 85 -3.13 -0.29 -21.63
CA ARG A 85 -2.96 -1.72 -21.94
C ARG A 85 -1.67 -2.24 -21.32
N VAL A 86 -1.77 -3.32 -20.54
CA VAL A 86 -0.62 -3.97 -19.87
C VAL A 86 -0.22 -5.26 -20.59
N SER A 87 -1.20 -6.04 -21.06
CA SER A 87 -0.95 -7.25 -21.85
C SER A 87 -2.05 -7.44 -22.90
N HIS A 88 -2.06 -8.58 -23.59
CA HIS A 88 -3.06 -8.87 -24.61
C HIS A 88 -4.50 -8.82 -24.08
N ASN A 89 -4.72 -9.16 -22.80
CA ASN A 89 -6.03 -9.21 -22.14
C ASN A 89 -6.04 -8.54 -20.75
N THR A 90 -5.06 -7.72 -20.41
CA THR A 90 -5.00 -7.05 -19.10
C THR A 90 -4.80 -5.56 -19.28
N ASN A 91 -5.63 -4.76 -18.62
CA ASN A 91 -5.60 -3.30 -18.66
C ASN A 91 -5.52 -2.73 -17.24
N LEU A 92 -4.83 -1.60 -17.12
CA LEU A 92 -4.84 -0.73 -15.95
C LEU A 92 -5.98 0.28 -16.10
N TYR A 93 -6.77 0.50 -15.05
CA TYR A 93 -7.85 1.48 -14.99
C TYR A 93 -7.59 2.43 -13.82
N ARG A 94 -7.42 3.72 -14.11
CA ARG A 94 -7.21 4.75 -13.09
C ARG A 94 -8.50 5.47 -12.79
N PHE A 95 -8.93 5.44 -11.54
CA PHE A 95 -10.11 6.14 -11.07
C PHE A 95 -9.69 7.34 -10.21
N SER A 96 -10.32 8.49 -10.44
CA SER A 96 -10.03 9.73 -9.72
C SER A 96 -11.07 10.01 -8.63
N PHE A 97 -10.64 10.66 -7.56
CA PHE A 97 -11.45 11.22 -6.49
C PHE A 97 -10.80 12.50 -5.96
N ASP A 98 -11.26 13.01 -4.82
CA ASP A 98 -10.72 14.22 -4.21
C ASP A 98 -9.18 14.18 -4.11
N PRO A 99 -8.45 15.15 -4.73
CA PRO A 99 -6.99 15.16 -4.78
C PRO A 99 -6.30 15.33 -3.43
N THR A 100 -7.04 15.75 -2.40
CA THR A 100 -6.53 15.92 -1.03
C THR A 100 -6.75 14.68 -0.16
N ALA A 101 -7.66 13.79 -0.56
CA ALA A 101 -8.00 12.58 0.15
C ALA A 101 -7.07 11.43 -0.26
N LYS A 102 -6.89 10.46 0.64
CA LYS A 102 -6.38 9.13 0.32
C LYS A 102 -7.54 8.16 0.08
N LEU A 103 -7.27 6.99 -0.48
CA LEU A 103 -8.34 6.02 -0.73
C LEU A 103 -8.98 5.51 0.59
N GLY A 104 -8.17 5.29 1.63
CA GLY A 104 -8.65 4.73 2.91
C GLY A 104 -8.81 3.20 2.87
N LEU A 105 -7.82 2.50 2.30
CA LEU A 105 -7.81 1.03 2.21
C LEU A 105 -6.67 0.46 3.06
N ASP A 106 -7.01 -0.34 4.06
CA ASP A 106 -6.03 -1.00 4.93
C ASP A 106 -5.34 -2.21 4.28
N VAL A 107 -4.24 -2.66 4.89
CA VAL A 107 -3.53 -3.89 4.53
C VAL A 107 -4.51 -5.07 4.56
N ALA A 108 -4.46 -5.95 3.55
CA ALA A 108 -5.32 -7.13 3.46
C ALA A 108 -6.83 -6.82 3.48
N SER A 109 -7.19 -5.64 2.98
CA SER A 109 -8.56 -5.25 2.65
C SER A 109 -8.77 -5.16 1.14
N CYS A 110 -10.02 -5.21 0.71
CA CYS A 110 -10.39 -5.01 -0.70
C CYS A 110 -11.54 -4.00 -0.84
N ILE A 111 -11.76 -3.54 -2.06
CA ILE A 111 -12.97 -2.82 -2.43
C ILE A 111 -13.96 -3.80 -3.06
N ILE A 112 -15.25 -3.49 -2.96
CA ILE A 112 -16.31 -4.18 -3.69
C ILE A 112 -16.81 -3.24 -4.77
N THR A 113 -16.89 -3.76 -5.98
CA THR A 113 -17.40 -3.04 -7.14
C THR A 113 -18.74 -3.63 -7.56
N ARG A 114 -19.62 -2.82 -8.11
CA ARG A 114 -20.84 -3.28 -8.77
C ARG A 114 -21.01 -2.64 -10.13
N ALA A 115 -21.63 -3.37 -11.04
CA ALA A 115 -22.00 -2.91 -12.36
C ALA A 115 -23.39 -3.45 -12.72
N ALA A 116 -24.24 -2.61 -13.30
CA ALA A 116 -25.52 -3.04 -13.84
C ALA A 116 -25.29 -3.85 -15.12
N ILE A 117 -25.84 -5.06 -15.19
CA ILE A 117 -25.67 -6.00 -16.32
C ILE A 117 -27.00 -6.36 -16.99
N GLY A 118 -28.02 -5.55 -16.73
CA GLY A 118 -29.37 -5.73 -17.26
C GLY A 118 -30.43 -5.29 -16.26
N GLU A 119 -31.68 -5.58 -16.61
CA GLU A 119 -32.85 -5.31 -15.79
C GLU A 119 -33.40 -6.63 -15.21
N GLU A 120 -33.73 -6.60 -13.92
CA GLU A 120 -34.68 -7.51 -13.30
C GLU A 120 -36.12 -7.06 -13.64
N SER A 121 -37.06 -7.97 -13.43
CA SER A 121 -38.50 -7.69 -13.51
C SER A 121 -38.84 -6.40 -12.75
N GLU A 122 -39.70 -5.55 -13.34
CA GLU A 122 -40.18 -4.28 -12.74
C GLU A 122 -39.12 -3.17 -12.60
N GLY A 123 -38.25 -2.97 -13.59
CA GLY A 123 -37.35 -1.79 -13.66
C GLY A 123 -36.24 -1.75 -12.61
N ARG A 124 -36.05 -2.84 -11.84
CA ARG A 124 -34.93 -3.00 -10.92
C ARG A 124 -33.69 -3.41 -11.70
N LYS A 125 -32.52 -2.81 -11.43
CA LYS A 125 -31.28 -3.18 -12.13
C LYS A 125 -30.68 -4.45 -11.53
N LYS A 126 -30.27 -5.38 -12.40
CA LYS A 126 -29.48 -6.56 -12.01
C LYS A 126 -28.02 -6.19 -11.93
N TYR A 127 -27.38 -6.44 -10.78
CA TYR A 127 -25.97 -6.12 -10.59
C TYR A 127 -25.08 -7.36 -10.62
N VAL A 128 -23.92 -7.24 -11.27
CA VAL A 128 -22.77 -8.09 -10.98
C VAL A 128 -21.93 -7.38 -9.91
N ILE A 129 -21.54 -8.11 -8.87
CA ILE A 129 -20.73 -7.58 -7.77
C ILE A 129 -19.44 -8.39 -7.69
N ARG A 130 -18.29 -7.72 -7.67
CA ARG A 130 -16.98 -8.38 -7.55
C ARG A 130 -16.02 -7.61 -6.64
N PRO A 131 -15.25 -8.32 -5.80
CA PRO A 131 -14.16 -7.71 -5.07
C PRO A 131 -12.99 -7.42 -6.02
N TYR A 132 -12.37 -6.26 -5.84
CA TYR A 132 -11.07 -5.94 -6.44
C TYR A 132 -10.16 -5.36 -5.37
N THR A 133 -8.86 -5.45 -5.61
CA THR A 133 -7.92 -4.68 -4.82
C THR A 133 -7.16 -3.76 -5.75
N PRO A 134 -7.10 -2.45 -5.44
CA PRO A 134 -6.24 -1.54 -6.17
C PRO A 134 -4.79 -2.00 -6.17
N ILE A 135 -3.96 -1.41 -7.03
CA ILE A 135 -2.51 -1.64 -7.06
C ILE A 135 -1.71 -0.36 -6.75
N SER A 136 -2.37 0.80 -6.75
CA SER A 136 -1.81 2.10 -6.35
C SER A 136 -1.40 2.12 -4.88
N ASP A 137 -0.39 2.90 -4.50
CA ASP A 137 0.06 3.07 -3.10
C ASP A 137 -1.08 3.58 -2.19
N PRO A 138 -1.24 3.11 -0.92
CA PRO A 138 -2.40 3.49 -0.10
C PRO A 138 -2.34 4.94 0.38
N GLU A 139 -1.14 5.54 0.37
CA GLU A 139 -0.90 6.94 0.66
C GLU A 139 -1.06 7.83 -0.57
N SER A 140 -1.28 7.25 -1.77
CA SER A 140 -1.60 8.02 -2.97
C SER A 140 -2.89 8.81 -2.76
N LYS A 141 -2.86 10.08 -3.18
CA LYS A 141 -4.00 10.99 -3.07
C LYS A 141 -4.66 11.22 -4.42
N GLY A 142 -5.99 11.33 -4.42
CA GLY A 142 -6.78 11.67 -5.60
C GLY A 142 -7.01 10.57 -6.63
N TYR A 143 -6.35 9.41 -6.52
CA TYR A 143 -6.58 8.32 -7.47
C TYR A 143 -6.34 6.94 -6.87
N PHE A 144 -6.91 5.93 -7.53
CA PHE A 144 -6.53 4.54 -7.34
C PHE A 144 -6.54 3.79 -8.67
N ASP A 145 -5.66 2.79 -8.77
CA ASP A 145 -5.48 2.02 -10.00
C ASP A 145 -5.96 0.58 -9.82
N LEU A 146 -6.76 0.05 -10.74
CA LEU A 146 -7.17 -1.35 -10.80
C LEU A 146 -6.48 -2.05 -11.98
N LEU A 147 -5.84 -3.19 -11.73
CA LEU A 147 -5.28 -4.06 -12.77
C LEU A 147 -6.26 -5.20 -13.08
N ILE A 148 -6.94 -5.13 -14.21
CA ILE A 148 -8.04 -6.05 -14.55
C ILE A 148 -7.66 -6.90 -15.76
N LYS A 149 -7.66 -8.22 -15.57
CA LYS A 149 -7.62 -9.20 -16.65
C LYS A 149 -9.04 -9.42 -17.19
N VAL A 150 -9.21 -9.26 -18.50
CA VAL A 150 -10.47 -9.40 -19.22
C VAL A 150 -10.66 -10.86 -19.63
N TYR A 151 -11.70 -11.48 -19.10
CA TYR A 151 -12.10 -12.84 -19.44
C TYR A 151 -13.30 -12.81 -20.39
N PRO A 152 -13.32 -13.61 -21.49
CA PRO A 152 -14.44 -13.65 -22.44
C PRO A 152 -15.80 -13.82 -21.77
N GLU A 153 -15.93 -14.80 -20.87
CA GLU A 153 -17.17 -15.11 -20.15
C GLU A 153 -17.37 -14.29 -18.85
N GLY A 154 -16.45 -13.38 -18.54
CA GLY A 154 -16.43 -12.66 -17.28
C GLY A 154 -17.32 -11.42 -17.28
N LYS A 155 -18.53 -11.51 -16.74
CA LYS A 155 -19.52 -10.39 -16.73
C LYS A 155 -18.93 -9.05 -16.26
N MET A 156 -18.26 -9.02 -15.10
CA MET A 156 -17.65 -7.80 -14.57
C MET A 156 -16.43 -7.36 -15.37
N SER A 157 -15.57 -8.29 -15.80
CA SER A 157 -14.37 -7.94 -16.55
C SER A 157 -14.70 -7.43 -17.97
N GLN A 158 -15.78 -7.92 -18.57
CA GLN A 158 -16.34 -7.39 -19.81
C GLN A 158 -16.93 -5.99 -19.62
N HIS A 159 -17.58 -5.73 -18.48
CA HIS A 159 -17.99 -4.37 -18.14
C HIS A 159 -16.78 -3.41 -18.06
N PHE A 160 -15.70 -3.79 -17.38
CA PHE A 160 -14.46 -3.00 -17.39
C PHE A 160 -13.92 -2.73 -18.80
N ALA A 161 -13.94 -3.75 -19.67
CA ALA A 161 -13.46 -3.60 -21.05
C ALA A 161 -14.28 -2.59 -21.89
N GLN A 162 -15.50 -2.28 -21.48
CA GLN A 162 -16.40 -1.33 -22.16
C GLN A 162 -16.29 0.09 -21.59
N LEU A 163 -15.70 0.27 -20.40
CA LEU A 163 -15.58 1.58 -19.77
C LEU A 163 -14.67 2.51 -20.57
N LYS A 164 -15.08 3.77 -20.67
CA LYS A 164 -14.32 4.86 -21.29
C LYS A 164 -14.02 5.95 -20.26
N PRO A 165 -12.91 6.68 -20.42
CA PRO A 165 -12.66 7.88 -19.63
C PRO A 165 -13.90 8.77 -19.56
N GLY A 166 -14.32 9.13 -18.36
CA GLY A 166 -15.60 9.81 -18.13
C GLY A 166 -16.64 8.96 -17.40
N ASP A 167 -16.65 7.66 -17.63
CA ASP A 167 -17.60 6.72 -17.02
C ASP A 167 -17.36 6.57 -15.51
N VAL A 168 -18.35 6.06 -14.80
CA VAL A 168 -18.29 5.84 -13.35
C VAL A 168 -18.30 4.36 -13.00
N LEU A 169 -17.57 4.02 -11.93
CA LEU A 169 -17.63 2.72 -11.27
C LEU A 169 -18.16 2.91 -9.85
N GLU A 170 -19.16 2.12 -9.48
CA GLU A 170 -19.69 2.12 -8.12
C GLU A 170 -18.84 1.21 -7.22
N VAL A 171 -18.33 1.79 -6.14
CA VAL A 171 -17.39 1.14 -5.21
C VAL A 171 -17.89 1.28 -3.78
N LYS A 172 -17.70 0.22 -2.99
CA LYS A 172 -17.92 0.20 -1.54
C LYS A 172 -16.73 -0.45 -0.84
N GLY A 173 -16.30 0.09 0.30
CA GLY A 173 -15.16 -0.44 1.06
C GLY A 173 -14.65 0.56 2.11
N PRO A 174 -13.58 0.26 2.82
CA PRO A 174 -12.79 -0.97 2.73
C PRO A 174 -13.57 -2.17 3.28
N ILE A 175 -13.32 -3.36 2.73
CA ILE A 175 -13.76 -4.64 3.30
C ILE A 175 -12.52 -5.38 3.80
N GLU A 176 -12.35 -5.42 5.12
CA GLU A 176 -11.30 -6.20 5.77
C GLU A 176 -11.49 -7.69 5.46
N LYS A 177 -10.43 -8.35 4.98
CA LYS A 177 -10.42 -9.81 4.77
C LYS A 177 -9.63 -10.49 5.87
N LEU A 178 -8.41 -10.02 6.08
CA LEU A 178 -7.53 -10.53 7.11
C LEU A 178 -7.05 -9.35 7.94
N ARG A 179 -7.32 -9.37 9.23
CA ARG A 179 -6.71 -8.42 10.16
C ARG A 179 -5.23 -8.78 10.31
N TYR A 180 -4.40 -8.14 9.48
CA TYR A 180 -2.96 -8.31 9.51
C TYR A 180 -2.36 -7.48 10.65
N SER A 181 -1.43 -8.08 11.40
CA SER A 181 -0.55 -7.34 12.31
C SER A 181 0.91 -7.68 12.02
N PRO A 182 1.83 -6.72 12.19
CA PRO A 182 3.25 -6.99 12.02
C PRO A 182 3.69 -8.17 12.89
N ASN A 183 4.42 -9.11 12.29
CA ASN A 183 4.93 -10.32 12.95
C ASN A 183 3.85 -11.26 13.51
N MET A 184 2.62 -11.24 12.98
CA MET A 184 1.57 -12.21 13.37
C MET A 184 1.98 -13.68 13.12
N LYS A 185 2.84 -13.89 12.12
CA LYS A 185 3.42 -15.17 11.72
C LYS A 185 4.88 -14.94 11.34
N LYS A 186 5.74 -15.94 11.57
CA LYS A 186 7.17 -15.82 11.26
C LYS A 186 7.46 -16.09 9.79
N LYS A 187 6.63 -16.93 9.14
CA LYS A 187 6.82 -17.35 7.74
C LYS A 187 5.52 -17.17 6.96
N LEU A 188 5.62 -16.53 5.80
CA LEU A 188 4.49 -16.36 4.91
C LEU A 188 4.75 -17.04 3.56
N GLY A 189 3.86 -17.94 3.17
CA GLY A 189 3.81 -18.48 1.81
C GLY A 189 2.65 -17.86 1.04
N MET A 190 2.84 -17.60 -0.23
CA MET A 190 1.81 -17.05 -1.11
C MET A 190 1.73 -17.89 -2.37
N VAL A 191 0.54 -18.39 -2.69
CA VAL A 191 0.26 -19.06 -3.96
C VAL A 191 -0.69 -18.17 -4.75
N ALA A 192 -0.19 -17.68 -5.88
CA ALA A 192 -0.88 -16.75 -6.73
C ALA A 192 -1.06 -17.33 -8.13
N GLY A 193 -2.19 -17.04 -8.77
CA GLY A 193 -2.34 -17.23 -10.21
C GLY A 193 -3.07 -16.08 -10.88
N GLY A 194 -2.57 -15.65 -12.05
CA GLY A 194 -3.16 -14.53 -12.80
C GLY A 194 -3.05 -13.21 -12.04
N THR A 195 -4.17 -12.56 -11.71
CA THR A 195 -4.21 -11.21 -11.11
C THR A 195 -4.06 -11.17 -9.58
N GLY A 196 -3.92 -12.32 -8.91
CA GLY A 196 -3.87 -12.39 -7.45
C GLY A 196 -2.48 -12.15 -6.84
N ILE A 197 -1.93 -10.94 -6.92
CA ILE A 197 -0.55 -10.67 -6.46
C ILE A 197 -0.41 -9.35 -5.69
N THR A 198 0.10 -9.39 -4.45
CA THR A 198 1.02 -8.40 -3.83
C THR A 198 1.54 -8.94 -2.47
N PRO A 199 2.78 -8.67 -2.00
CA PRO A 199 3.37 -9.37 -0.84
C PRO A 199 3.41 -8.57 0.50
N MET A 200 3.92 -9.16 1.62
CA MET A 200 4.67 -8.58 2.80
C MET A 200 5.17 -9.67 3.80
N VAL A 201 6.41 -9.52 4.34
CA VAL A 201 7.15 -10.31 5.39
C VAL A 201 7.61 -11.73 5.05
N GLN A 202 8.92 -12.06 5.23
CA GLN A 202 9.56 -13.37 4.92
C GLN A 202 8.72 -14.22 3.96
N VAL A 203 8.53 -13.67 2.76
CA VAL A 203 7.51 -14.15 1.82
C VAL A 203 8.18 -15.02 0.81
N SER A 204 7.65 -16.23 0.67
CA SER A 204 7.82 -17.00 -0.55
C SER A 204 6.58 -16.90 -1.41
N LEU A 205 6.71 -16.40 -2.63
CA LEU A 205 5.65 -16.34 -3.62
C LEU A 205 5.85 -17.42 -4.68
N LEU A 206 4.89 -18.34 -4.81
CA LEU A 206 4.77 -19.25 -5.94
C LEU A 206 3.71 -18.71 -6.90
N TYR A 207 4.14 -18.23 -8.07
CA TYR A 207 3.29 -17.50 -9.02
C TYR A 207 3.12 -18.29 -10.33
N ALA A 208 1.89 -18.71 -10.60
CA ALA A 208 1.54 -19.56 -11.73
C ALA A 208 0.75 -18.80 -12.81
N ASN A 209 1.20 -18.89 -14.05
CA ASN A 209 0.56 -18.24 -15.21
C ASN A 209 0.46 -19.21 -16.40
N VAL A 210 -0.26 -18.82 -17.46
CA VAL A 210 -0.40 -19.68 -18.65
C VAL A 210 0.85 -19.60 -19.52
N SER A 211 1.32 -18.39 -19.81
CA SER A 211 2.54 -18.16 -20.60
C SER A 211 3.47 -17.17 -19.88
N PRO A 212 4.76 -17.06 -20.27
CA PRO A 212 5.67 -16.04 -19.74
C PRO A 212 5.13 -14.61 -19.85
N ASP A 213 4.39 -14.29 -20.92
CA ASP A 213 3.82 -12.97 -21.17
C ASP A 213 2.61 -12.65 -20.28
N ASP A 214 2.05 -13.67 -19.62
CA ASP A 214 0.96 -13.51 -18.64
C ASP A 214 1.47 -13.17 -17.24
N VAL A 215 2.78 -13.17 -16.98
CA VAL A 215 3.36 -12.89 -15.66
C VAL A 215 3.30 -11.39 -15.38
N LEU A 216 2.23 -10.96 -14.73
CA LEU A 216 2.00 -9.56 -14.41
C LEU A 216 3.02 -9.08 -13.36
N LEU A 217 3.47 -7.83 -13.51
CA LEU A 217 4.42 -7.19 -12.60
C LEU A 217 5.78 -7.91 -12.45
N LYS A 218 6.16 -8.77 -13.39
CA LYS A 218 7.40 -9.57 -13.30
C LYS A 218 8.65 -8.73 -12.99
N ALA A 219 8.85 -7.62 -13.71
CA ALA A 219 10.01 -6.75 -13.50
C ALA A 219 10.05 -6.16 -12.08
N GLU A 220 8.88 -5.82 -11.52
CA GLU A 220 8.77 -5.29 -10.17
C GLU A 220 9.05 -6.36 -9.11
N LEU A 221 8.51 -7.56 -9.30
CA LEU A 221 8.75 -8.69 -8.40
C LEU A 221 10.22 -9.11 -8.40
N ASP A 222 10.86 -9.14 -9.58
CA ASP A 222 12.28 -9.43 -9.71
C ASP A 222 13.13 -8.36 -9.01
N ARG A 223 12.77 -7.07 -9.16
CA ARG A 223 13.41 -5.96 -8.45
C ARG A 223 13.26 -6.11 -6.94
N LEU A 224 12.05 -6.42 -6.45
CA LEU A 224 11.80 -6.65 -5.03
C LEU A 224 12.61 -7.84 -4.50
N ALA A 225 12.69 -8.95 -5.26
CA ALA A 225 13.47 -10.12 -4.86
C ALA A 225 14.98 -9.83 -4.82
N ALA A 226 15.47 -8.96 -5.70
CA ALA A 226 16.85 -8.50 -5.67
C ALA A 226 17.14 -7.54 -4.49
N SER A 227 16.19 -6.68 -4.14
CA SER A 227 16.35 -5.68 -3.06
C SER A 227 16.13 -6.26 -1.66
N TYR A 228 15.33 -7.31 -1.52
CA TYR A 228 14.91 -7.85 -0.22
C TYR A 228 15.26 -9.33 -0.10
N PRO A 229 16.33 -9.71 0.63
CA PRO A 229 16.76 -11.11 0.78
C PRO A 229 15.69 -12.03 1.41
N ASN A 230 14.75 -11.44 2.14
CA ASN A 230 13.61 -12.12 2.76
C ASN A 230 12.38 -12.23 1.84
N PHE A 231 12.43 -11.74 0.60
CA PHE A 231 11.40 -11.92 -0.42
C PHE A 231 11.91 -12.85 -1.51
N LYS A 232 11.24 -13.99 -1.69
CA LYS A 232 11.57 -14.97 -2.74
C LYS A 232 10.37 -15.14 -3.66
N VAL A 233 10.63 -15.20 -4.96
CA VAL A 233 9.61 -15.44 -5.98
C VAL A 233 10.01 -16.62 -6.85
N PHE A 234 9.07 -17.53 -7.06
CA PHE A 234 9.18 -18.71 -7.90
C PHE A 234 8.07 -18.66 -8.94
N TYR A 235 8.45 -18.59 -10.21
CA TYR A 235 7.49 -18.55 -11.31
C TYR A 235 7.30 -19.94 -11.91
N THR A 236 6.07 -20.28 -12.29
CA THR A 236 5.78 -21.43 -13.16
C THR A 236 4.79 -21.04 -14.26
N VAL A 237 4.95 -21.63 -15.45
CA VAL A 237 4.04 -21.40 -16.57
C VAL A 237 3.62 -22.69 -17.25
N ASP A 238 2.35 -22.80 -17.63
CA ASP A 238 1.80 -23.96 -18.35
C ASP A 238 2.44 -24.15 -19.74
N LYS A 239 2.61 -23.05 -20.49
CA LYS A 239 3.15 -23.00 -21.84
C LYS A 239 4.48 -22.24 -21.85
N PRO A 240 5.61 -22.86 -21.46
CA PRO A 240 6.90 -22.20 -21.41
C PRO A 240 7.44 -21.89 -22.81
N SER A 241 8.14 -20.76 -22.93
CA SER A 241 8.96 -20.49 -24.11
C SER A 241 10.29 -21.25 -24.03
N LYS A 242 11.00 -21.38 -25.16
CA LYS A 242 12.35 -22.00 -25.19
C LYS A 242 13.37 -21.30 -24.27
N SER A 243 13.17 -20.01 -23.99
CA SER A 243 14.03 -19.21 -23.12
C SER A 243 13.57 -19.18 -21.66
N TRP A 244 12.45 -19.82 -21.31
CA TRP A 244 11.95 -19.84 -19.94
C TRP A 244 12.91 -20.58 -19.01
N ARG A 245 13.06 -20.07 -17.79
CA ARG A 245 13.97 -20.60 -16.76
C ARG A 245 13.27 -20.96 -15.44
N GLY A 246 11.98 -20.65 -15.32
CA GLY A 246 11.17 -21.00 -14.16
C GLY A 246 10.61 -22.42 -14.27
N GLY A 247 9.67 -22.74 -13.38
CA GLY A 247 8.90 -24.00 -13.43
C GLY A 247 8.07 -24.11 -14.71
N ALA A 248 7.80 -25.35 -15.13
CA ALA A 248 6.95 -25.66 -16.28
C ALA A 248 5.76 -26.50 -15.82
N GLY A 249 4.58 -26.17 -16.34
CA GLY A 249 3.31 -26.82 -16.00
C GLY A 249 2.63 -26.24 -14.75
N PHE A 250 1.61 -26.95 -14.30
CA PHE A 250 0.88 -26.63 -13.07
C PHE A 250 1.77 -26.79 -11.83
N ILE A 251 1.38 -26.12 -10.75
CA ILE A 251 2.06 -26.23 -9.46
C ILE A 251 2.03 -27.70 -9.00
N SER A 252 3.21 -28.26 -8.72
CA SER A 252 3.37 -29.60 -8.16
C SER A 252 3.71 -29.57 -6.67
N SER A 253 3.59 -30.72 -6.00
CA SER A 253 4.00 -30.90 -4.60
C SER A 253 5.48 -30.53 -4.39
N ASP A 254 6.36 -30.90 -5.32
CA ASP A 254 7.78 -30.55 -5.26
C ASP A 254 8.02 -29.03 -5.33
N MET A 255 7.23 -28.32 -6.13
CA MET A 255 7.31 -26.86 -6.21
C MET A 255 6.87 -26.22 -4.89
N ILE A 256 5.83 -26.76 -4.24
CA ILE A 256 5.37 -26.30 -2.92
C ILE A 256 6.46 -26.54 -1.87
N LEU A 257 7.02 -27.75 -1.81
CA LEU A 257 8.07 -28.12 -0.85
C LEU A 257 9.35 -27.27 -1.00
N LYS A 258 9.73 -26.91 -2.23
CA LYS A 258 10.90 -26.07 -2.51
C LYS A 258 10.62 -24.58 -2.34
N GLY A 259 9.41 -24.16 -2.73
CA GLY A 259 9.05 -22.75 -2.85
C GLY A 259 8.50 -22.17 -1.56
N LEU A 260 7.64 -22.89 -0.84
CA LEU A 260 6.88 -22.38 0.29
C LEU A 260 7.46 -22.83 1.65
N PRO A 261 7.23 -22.08 2.73
CA PRO A 261 7.56 -22.54 4.07
C PRO A 261 6.71 -23.76 4.46
N GLY A 262 7.36 -24.80 4.99
CA GLY A 262 6.67 -26.01 5.44
C GLY A 262 5.64 -25.78 6.57
N PRO A 263 4.79 -26.78 6.83
CA PRO A 263 3.71 -26.70 7.82
C PRO A 263 4.27 -26.47 9.22
N SER A 264 3.73 -25.47 9.91
CA SER A 264 4.10 -25.07 11.27
C SER A 264 3.05 -24.09 11.80
N GLU A 265 2.86 -24.03 13.11
CA GLU A 265 2.00 -23.03 13.75
C GLU A 265 2.43 -21.58 13.43
N ASP A 266 3.72 -21.36 13.15
CA ASP A 266 4.28 -20.06 12.78
C ASP A 266 4.20 -19.75 11.27
N THR A 267 3.65 -20.67 10.47
CA THR A 267 3.48 -20.53 9.02
C THR A 267 2.05 -20.10 8.69
N LEU A 268 1.91 -19.22 7.70
CA LEU A 268 0.63 -18.92 7.06
C LEU A 268 0.80 -18.92 5.54
N ILE A 269 -0.01 -19.71 4.86
CA ILE A 269 -0.08 -19.81 3.41
C ILE A 269 -1.32 -19.08 2.93
N LEU A 270 -1.13 -18.13 2.02
CA LEU A 270 -2.22 -17.38 1.40
C LEU A 270 -2.41 -17.89 -0.02
N VAL A 271 -3.64 -18.27 -0.36
CA VAL A 271 -3.94 -18.84 -1.68
C VAL A 271 -4.95 -17.97 -2.40
N CYS A 272 -4.63 -17.57 -3.63
CA CYS A 272 -5.52 -16.80 -4.48
C CYS A 272 -5.28 -17.12 -5.95
N GLY A 273 -6.35 -17.39 -6.69
CA GLY A 273 -6.27 -17.61 -8.12
C GLY A 273 -7.61 -17.97 -8.72
N PRO A 274 -7.63 -18.38 -10.00
CA PRO A 274 -8.84 -18.91 -10.62
C PRO A 274 -9.32 -20.19 -9.91
N PRO A 275 -10.61 -20.55 -10.01
CA PRO A 275 -11.17 -21.71 -9.32
C PRO A 275 -10.41 -23.02 -9.58
N GLY A 276 -9.88 -23.22 -10.79
CA GLY A 276 -9.04 -24.39 -11.09
C GLY A 276 -7.76 -24.45 -10.24
N LEU A 277 -7.09 -23.32 -10.02
CA LEU A 277 -5.92 -23.24 -9.13
C LEU A 277 -6.34 -23.45 -7.67
N MET A 278 -7.42 -22.78 -7.23
CA MET A 278 -7.91 -22.90 -5.86
C MET A 278 -8.20 -24.37 -5.51
N ASN A 279 -8.95 -25.07 -6.37
CA ASN A 279 -9.29 -26.48 -6.15
C ASN A 279 -8.07 -27.41 -6.16
N HIS A 280 -7.08 -27.13 -7.01
CA HIS A 280 -5.83 -27.92 -7.05
C HIS A 280 -4.97 -27.73 -5.80
N ILE A 281 -4.94 -26.52 -5.24
CA ILE A 281 -4.00 -26.15 -4.16
C ILE A 281 -4.61 -26.30 -2.76
N SER A 282 -5.83 -25.79 -2.56
CA SER A 282 -6.42 -25.63 -1.22
C SER A 282 -7.91 -26.01 -1.12
N GLY A 283 -8.57 -26.27 -2.25
CA GLY A 283 -10.03 -26.16 -2.34
C GLY A 283 -10.52 -24.72 -2.44
N ASP A 284 -11.73 -24.52 -2.94
CA ASP A 284 -12.40 -23.22 -2.98
C ASP A 284 -12.91 -22.76 -1.59
N LYS A 285 -13.32 -21.50 -1.50
CA LYS A 285 -14.08 -20.97 -0.34
C LYS A 285 -15.50 -21.52 -0.36
N ALA A 286 -16.10 -21.66 0.82
CA ALA A 286 -17.50 -22.07 0.92
C ALA A 286 -18.46 -20.99 0.38
N LYS A 287 -19.69 -21.41 0.01
CA LYS A 287 -20.72 -20.54 -0.59
C LYS A 287 -21.15 -19.40 0.34
N ASP A 288 -21.05 -19.61 1.65
CA ASP A 288 -21.29 -18.61 2.70
C ASP A 288 -20.15 -17.60 2.87
N ARG A 289 -19.08 -17.72 2.07
CA ARG A 289 -17.85 -16.92 2.08
C ARG A 289 -16.90 -17.20 3.24
N SER A 290 -17.15 -18.23 4.06
CA SER A 290 -16.18 -18.74 5.03
C SER A 290 -14.95 -19.34 4.31
N GLN A 291 -13.94 -19.78 5.06
CA GLN A 291 -12.72 -20.37 4.47
C GLN A 291 -13.00 -21.74 3.81
N GLY A 292 -14.06 -22.45 4.20
CA GLY A 292 -14.35 -23.79 3.72
C GLY A 292 -13.30 -24.83 4.14
N GLU A 293 -13.52 -26.09 3.80
CA GLU A 293 -12.59 -27.18 4.10
C GLU A 293 -11.28 -27.05 3.30
N LEU A 294 -10.14 -27.35 3.92
CA LEU A 294 -8.88 -27.47 3.18
C LEU A 294 -8.90 -28.77 2.36
N SER A 295 -8.42 -28.71 1.12
CA SER A 295 -8.22 -29.86 0.24
C SER A 295 -7.06 -29.61 -0.74
N GLY A 296 -6.79 -30.56 -1.64
CA GLY A 296 -5.72 -30.43 -2.64
C GLY A 296 -4.32 -30.55 -2.06
N LEU A 297 -3.32 -30.07 -2.81
CA LEU A 297 -1.91 -30.33 -2.51
C LEU A 297 -1.46 -29.87 -1.11
N LEU A 298 -2.00 -28.75 -0.60
CA LEU A 298 -1.63 -28.29 0.75
C LEU A 298 -2.11 -29.27 1.83
N LYS A 299 -3.30 -29.88 1.67
CA LYS A 299 -3.77 -30.92 2.59
C LYS A 299 -2.88 -32.16 2.51
N ASP A 300 -2.57 -32.60 1.30
CA ASP A 300 -1.74 -33.80 1.07
C ASP A 300 -0.32 -33.65 1.65
N LEU A 301 0.18 -32.41 1.71
CA LEU A 301 1.48 -32.06 2.27
C LEU A 301 1.45 -31.75 3.79
N GLY A 302 0.31 -31.96 4.46
CA GLY A 302 0.18 -31.86 5.91
C GLY A 302 -0.03 -30.44 6.44
N TYR A 303 -0.45 -29.48 5.61
CA TYR A 303 -0.95 -28.20 6.12
C TYR A 303 -2.36 -28.38 6.70
N THR A 304 -2.70 -27.58 7.70
CA THR A 304 -4.03 -27.56 8.32
C THR A 304 -4.80 -26.29 7.93
N GLU A 305 -6.10 -26.27 8.20
CA GLU A 305 -6.99 -25.14 7.96
C GLU A 305 -6.51 -23.84 8.63
N GLU A 306 -5.86 -23.92 9.80
CA GLU A 306 -5.33 -22.75 10.52
C GLU A 306 -4.08 -22.16 9.85
N MET A 307 -3.39 -22.96 9.03
CA MET A 307 -2.19 -22.56 8.30
C MET A 307 -2.50 -22.00 6.92
N VAL A 308 -3.74 -22.13 6.42
CA VAL A 308 -4.10 -21.75 5.04
C VAL A 308 -5.24 -20.74 5.04
N TYR A 309 -5.02 -19.60 4.39
CA TYR A 309 -6.04 -18.57 4.23
C TYR A 309 -6.32 -18.32 2.74
N LYS A 310 -7.53 -18.66 2.32
CA LYS A 310 -8.00 -18.51 0.93
C LYS A 310 -8.57 -17.13 0.72
N MET A 311 -8.12 -16.46 -0.34
CA MET A 311 -8.53 -15.12 -0.72
C MET A 311 -9.12 -15.13 -2.13
N HIS A 312 -10.18 -14.36 -2.36
CA HIS A 312 -10.68 -14.10 -3.72
C HIS A 312 -9.78 -13.15 -4.50
N ILE A 313 -9.00 -12.35 -3.79
CA ILE A 313 -7.98 -11.48 -4.35
C ILE A 313 -6.89 -11.29 -3.29
N LEU A 314 -5.64 -11.50 -3.69
CA LEU A 314 -4.50 -11.37 -2.80
C LEU A 314 -3.95 -9.97 -2.90
N ARG A 315 -4.14 -9.18 -1.84
CA ARG A 315 -3.33 -8.00 -1.63
C ARG A 315 -2.86 -7.92 -0.19
N ILE A 316 -1.59 -8.21 0.06
CA ILE A 316 -0.93 -7.69 1.25
C ILE A 316 -0.15 -6.46 0.81
N TYR A 317 -0.33 -5.37 1.53
CA TYR A 317 0.48 -4.19 1.32
C TYR A 317 1.83 -4.38 1.98
N ILE A 318 2.91 -4.34 1.18
CA ILE A 318 4.21 -3.94 1.69
C ILE A 318 4.33 -2.43 1.66
N LYS A 319 4.12 -1.80 2.82
CA LYS A 319 4.87 -0.61 3.24
C LYS A 319 6.36 -0.95 3.28
N ILE A 320 6.96 -1.12 2.10
CA ILE A 320 8.38 -0.91 1.94
C ILE A 320 8.50 0.61 1.89
N ASN A 321 9.34 1.18 2.75
CA ASN A 321 9.82 2.55 2.56
C ASN A 321 10.63 2.62 1.25
N ILE A 322 9.94 2.58 0.11
CA ILE A 322 10.47 2.96 -1.19
C ILE A 322 9.99 4.38 -1.36
N GLY A 323 10.92 5.35 -1.32
CA GLY A 323 10.63 6.71 -1.79
C GLY A 323 10.20 6.62 -3.25
N TYR A 324 8.89 6.69 -3.49
CA TYR A 324 8.31 6.59 -4.82
C TYR A 324 8.23 8.00 -5.45
N SER A 325 9.33 8.46 -6.04
CA SER A 325 9.35 9.71 -6.83
C SER A 325 9.20 9.52 -8.35
N ASP A 326 9.27 8.29 -8.86
CA ASP A 326 9.43 8.08 -10.33
C ASP A 326 8.31 7.30 -11.05
N PHE A 327 7.29 6.79 -10.35
CA PHE A 327 6.28 5.93 -10.99
C PHE A 327 5.20 6.71 -11.77
N SER A 328 4.82 7.90 -11.32
CA SER A 328 3.85 8.75 -12.03
C SER A 328 4.44 9.39 -13.29
N LYS A 329 5.76 9.63 -13.32
CA LYS A 329 6.44 10.22 -14.48
C LYS A 329 6.79 9.20 -15.56
N LEU A 330 7.21 7.99 -15.18
CA LEU A 330 7.71 7.00 -16.14
C LEU A 330 6.58 6.21 -16.84
N ALA A 331 5.47 5.93 -16.14
CA ALA A 331 4.34 5.20 -16.73
C ALA A 331 3.55 6.03 -17.75
N ILE A 332 3.47 7.36 -17.57
CA ILE A 332 2.80 8.27 -18.49
C ILE A 332 3.72 8.65 -19.67
N GLN A 333 5.05 8.76 -19.46
CA GLN A 333 5.99 9.04 -20.56
C GLN A 333 6.20 7.88 -21.52
N LEU A 334 6.03 6.62 -21.08
CA LEU A 334 6.19 5.45 -21.94
C LEU A 334 4.91 5.06 -22.69
N ALA A 335 3.73 5.40 -22.16
CA ALA A 335 2.45 5.13 -22.83
C ALA A 335 2.14 6.11 -23.99
N VAL A 336 2.81 7.26 -24.07
CA VAL A 336 2.66 8.25 -25.14
C VAL A 336 3.74 8.12 -26.24
N LYS A 337 4.79 7.30 -26.04
CA LYS A 337 6.00 7.31 -26.91
C LYS A 337 6.00 6.34 -28.09
N PHE A 338 4.97 5.51 -28.26
CA PHE A 338 4.89 4.55 -29.37
C PHE A 338 3.53 4.58 -30.10
N GLY A 339 3.04 5.79 -30.38
CA GLY A 339 2.04 6.03 -31.41
C GLY A 339 2.66 6.73 -32.61
N ASP A 340 2.89 5.97 -33.69
CA ASP A 340 3.02 6.38 -35.09
C ASP A 340 3.67 7.73 -35.45
N ASN A 341 4.96 7.73 -35.78
CA ASN A 341 5.50 8.27 -37.07
C ASN A 341 7.04 8.33 -37.13
N LYS A 342 7.59 8.05 -38.33
CA LYS A 342 9.04 7.95 -38.62
C LYS A 342 9.81 9.27 -38.69
N TYR A 343 9.18 10.42 -38.44
CA TYR A 343 9.83 11.75 -38.55
C TYR A 343 10.33 12.34 -37.23
N THR A 344 10.07 11.68 -36.10
CA THR A 344 10.42 12.19 -34.75
C THR A 344 11.85 11.89 -34.32
N ALA A 345 12.52 10.93 -34.99
CA ALA A 345 13.90 10.53 -34.64
C ALA A 345 14.94 11.65 -34.89
N ILE A 346 14.73 12.47 -35.93
CA ILE A 346 15.63 13.57 -36.29
C ILE A 346 15.46 14.77 -35.34
N PHE A 347 14.25 15.01 -34.83
CA PHE A 347 14.00 16.08 -33.86
C PHE A 347 14.54 15.75 -32.45
N CYS A 348 14.50 14.46 -32.04
CA CYS A 348 15.08 14.01 -30.77
C CYS A 348 16.62 14.09 -30.75
N PHE A 349 17.30 13.91 -31.88
CA PHE A 349 18.76 14.00 -31.95
C PHE A 349 19.25 15.45 -31.73
N LEU A 350 18.52 16.44 -32.24
CA LEU A 350 18.86 17.86 -32.07
C LEU A 350 18.53 18.38 -30.66
N GLN A 351 17.50 17.87 -30.00
CA GLN A 351 17.10 18.33 -28.67
C GLN A 351 17.95 17.73 -27.54
N THR A 352 18.52 16.54 -27.76
CA THR A 352 19.47 15.91 -26.84
C THR A 352 20.84 16.59 -26.89
N PHE A 353 21.23 17.17 -28.04
CA PHE A 353 22.48 17.93 -28.17
C PHE A 353 22.43 19.30 -27.46
N VAL A 354 21.26 19.94 -27.42
CA VAL A 354 21.07 21.20 -26.66
C VAL A 354 21.01 20.94 -25.15
N PHE A 355 20.45 19.82 -24.70
CA PHE A 355 20.43 19.46 -23.27
C PHE A 355 21.81 19.11 -22.70
N PHE A 356 22.73 18.59 -23.53
CA PHE A 356 24.10 18.29 -23.12
C PHE A 356 24.98 19.54 -22.97
N LEU A 357 24.63 20.65 -23.64
CA LEU A 357 25.32 21.94 -23.49
C LEU A 357 24.82 22.77 -22.29
N VAL A 358 23.59 22.52 -21.81
CA VAL A 358 23.01 23.25 -20.66
C VAL A 358 23.31 22.56 -19.32
N SER A 359 23.62 21.26 -19.32
CA SER A 359 23.99 20.52 -18.10
C SER A 359 25.43 20.73 -17.62
N SER A 360 26.26 21.49 -18.37
CA SER A 360 27.58 21.93 -17.90
C SER A 360 27.56 23.17 -17.01
N PHE A 361 26.40 23.80 -16.78
CA PHE A 361 26.29 25.04 -15.96
C PHE A 361 25.87 24.83 -14.50
N SER A 362 25.54 23.61 -14.06
CA SER A 362 25.20 23.34 -12.65
C SER A 362 26.32 22.76 -11.79
N PHE A 363 27.48 22.42 -12.38
CA PHE A 363 28.66 22.04 -11.60
C PHE A 363 29.44 23.25 -11.04
N ALA A 364 29.26 24.44 -11.61
CA ALA A 364 29.95 25.65 -11.17
C ALA A 364 29.45 26.19 -9.81
N SER A 365 28.16 26.04 -9.48
CA SER A 365 27.60 26.54 -8.22
C SER A 365 27.91 25.66 -7.00
N ILE A 366 28.18 24.37 -7.23
CA ILE A 366 28.54 23.43 -6.15
C ILE A 366 30.03 23.54 -5.83
N ILE A 367 30.89 23.75 -6.84
CA ILE A 367 32.31 24.06 -6.60
C ILE A 367 32.48 25.45 -5.97
N TYR A 368 31.69 26.45 -6.37
CA TYR A 368 31.74 27.79 -5.75
C TYR A 368 31.30 27.79 -4.27
N SER A 369 30.35 26.94 -3.89
CA SER A 369 29.90 26.82 -2.49
C SER A 369 30.85 26.01 -1.61
N CYS A 370 31.53 24.99 -2.18
CA CYS A 370 32.59 24.25 -1.48
C CYS A 370 33.88 25.08 -1.34
N ALA A 371 34.30 25.82 -2.37
CA ALA A 371 35.48 26.69 -2.30
C ALA A 371 35.28 27.88 -1.34
N LYS A 372 34.05 28.40 -1.19
CA LYS A 372 33.73 29.49 -0.25
C LYS A 372 33.71 29.05 1.21
N ARG A 373 33.62 27.73 1.49
CA ARG A 373 33.66 27.17 2.85
C ARG A 373 35.07 26.85 3.33
N GLU A 374 36.00 26.56 2.41
CA GLU A 374 37.44 26.47 2.71
C GLU A 374 38.14 27.84 2.69
N SER A 375 37.64 28.81 1.91
CA SER A 375 38.18 30.18 1.86
C SER A 375 37.91 31.03 3.12
N ASN A 376 36.95 30.67 3.98
CA ASN A 376 36.67 31.41 5.22
C ASN A 376 37.53 30.95 6.43
N ASN A 377 38.38 29.94 6.25
CA ASN A 377 39.37 29.49 7.25
C ASN A 377 40.82 29.79 6.86
N LEU A 378 41.04 30.48 5.73
CA LEU A 378 42.36 30.88 5.22
C LEU A 378 42.30 32.36 4.77
N GLN A 379 42.12 33.25 5.75
CA GLN A 379 42.43 34.68 5.64
C GLN A 379 43.45 35.00 6.72
N VAL A 380 44.65 34.43 6.59
CA VAL A 380 45.90 34.98 7.12
C VAL A 380 47.00 34.60 6.11
N GLU A 381 47.68 35.62 5.57
CA GLU A 381 48.88 35.60 4.70
C GLU A 381 48.71 35.70 3.15
N LYS A 382 49.15 36.88 2.65
CA LYS A 382 49.78 37.20 1.33
C LYS A 382 48.89 37.06 0.08
N VAL A 383 48.41 38.13 -0.58
CA VAL A 383 49.08 39.26 -1.26
C VAL A 383 50.17 38.82 -2.25
N GLU A 384 49.93 39.20 -3.52
CA GLU A 384 50.85 39.35 -4.66
C GLU A 384 51.03 38.19 -5.69
N GLU A 385 50.73 38.59 -6.94
CA GLU A 385 51.47 38.30 -8.17
C GLU A 385 50.96 37.17 -9.11
N TYR A 386 51.09 37.46 -10.41
CA TYR A 386 50.83 36.63 -11.60
C TYR A 386 49.46 36.69 -12.28
N SER A 387 49.17 37.88 -12.82
CA SER A 387 48.77 38.02 -14.23
C SER A 387 50.00 37.74 -15.11
N LYS A 388 49.95 36.69 -15.95
CA LYS A 388 50.53 36.59 -17.31
C LYS A 388 50.52 35.14 -17.82
N ASN A 389 49.91 34.97 -19.00
CA ASN A 389 50.13 33.90 -19.99
C ASN A 389 49.68 32.47 -19.66
N LEU A 390 48.45 32.13 -20.06
CA LEU A 390 48.15 31.10 -21.08
C LEU A 390 46.65 31.04 -21.38
#